data_AF-A0A4Q4UFW3-F1
#
_entry.id   AF-A0A4Q4UFW3-F1
#
_cell.length_a   1.000
_cell.length_b   1.000
_cell.length_c   1.000
_cell.angle_alpha   90.00
_cell.angle_beta   90.00
_cell.angle_gamma   90.00
#
_symmetry.space_group_name_H-M   'P 1'
#
loop_
_entity.id
_entity.type
_entity.pdbx_description
1 polymer ?
#
loop_
_entity_poly.entity_id
_entity_poly.type
_entity_poly.pdbx_seq_one_letter_code
_entity_poly.pdbx_strand_id
1 'polypeptide(L)'
;MVLCGLHLIALEPGTSVESFLIELRQNGVKPIVQARPLRWMILPSHKSTGHLLTRNIHWDLLLVLDAEAVIPGNVRAKIHALWSASCGVSSQALSKYAENNSRLLNREPGSVEPPVPHETTPSESSQNLEVSPELSDWVSTLPGQLRDHPVSMLNFLAFNPGKKDQYRKYGAEFSARVGSRHGGRVKIVGKVAGGQAMDDGWDEIAFVHYPSVRHFAAMAASKDYQEINREYRLGALKDTFILCVVEVDDRGSSAGNLAGVSSVKL
;
A
#
# COMPACT_ATOMS: atom_id res chain seq x y z
N MET A 1 -15.60 -11.03 -11.04
CA MET A 1 -14.95 -9.91 -10.31
C MET A 1 -16.03 -9.24 -9.48
N VAL A 2 -15.66 -8.71 -8.31
CA VAL A 2 -16.53 -7.93 -7.43
C VAL A 2 -15.92 -6.55 -7.24
N LEU A 3 -16.75 -5.55 -7.00
CA LEU A 3 -16.28 -4.18 -6.77
C LEU A 3 -15.91 -4.00 -5.28
N CYS A 4 -14.90 -3.18 -5.01
CA CYS A 4 -14.63 -2.62 -3.70
C CYS A 4 -14.31 -1.12 -3.82
N GLY A 5 -14.64 -0.37 -2.79
CA GLY A 5 -14.30 1.05 -2.67
C GLY A 5 -12.99 1.22 -1.92
N LEU A 6 -12.02 1.91 -2.52
CA LEU A 6 -10.80 2.36 -1.85
C LEU A 6 -10.94 3.84 -1.50
N HIS A 7 -10.60 4.20 -0.27
CA HIS A 7 -10.75 5.54 0.28
C HIS A 7 -9.47 5.93 1.00
N LEU A 8 -8.80 6.98 0.53
CA LEU A 8 -7.75 7.68 1.28
C LEU A 8 -8.39 8.90 1.95
N ILE A 9 -8.28 8.97 3.27
CA ILE A 9 -9.06 9.86 4.14
C ILE A 9 -8.11 10.73 4.95
N ALA A 10 -8.35 12.03 4.90
CA ALA A 10 -7.86 12.99 5.87
C ALA A 10 -9.00 13.35 6.81
N LEU A 11 -8.77 13.24 8.11
CA LEU A 11 -9.75 13.49 9.15
C LEU A 11 -9.80 14.98 9.51
N GLU A 12 -10.97 15.42 9.98
CA GLU A 12 -11.11 16.74 10.56
C GLU A 12 -10.23 16.90 11.81
N PRO A 13 -9.64 18.09 12.05
CA PRO A 13 -8.86 18.35 13.25
C PRO A 13 -9.63 17.97 14.52
N GLY A 14 -8.98 17.21 15.42
CA GLY A 14 -9.58 16.71 16.66
C GLY A 14 -10.27 15.35 16.55
N THR A 15 -10.42 14.79 15.34
CA THR A 15 -10.88 13.40 15.17
C THR A 15 -9.69 12.45 15.19
N SER A 16 -9.67 11.49 16.12
CA SER A 16 -8.67 10.43 16.12
C SER A 16 -9.10 9.26 15.21
N VAL A 17 -8.12 8.56 14.64
CA VAL A 17 -8.36 7.32 13.87
C VAL A 17 -9.16 6.30 14.67
N GLU A 18 -8.85 6.14 15.97
CA GLU A 18 -9.59 5.25 16.88
C GLU A 18 -11.08 5.63 16.95
N SER A 19 -11.37 6.91 17.23
CA SER A 19 -12.75 7.38 17.35
C SER A 19 -13.54 7.24 16.04
N PHE A 20 -12.87 7.48 14.91
CA PHE A 20 -13.46 7.34 13.58
C PHE A 20 -13.80 5.87 13.27
N LEU A 21 -12.87 4.95 13.51
CA LEU A 21 -13.08 3.51 13.26
C LEU A 21 -14.16 2.91 14.18
N ILE A 22 -14.21 3.34 15.45
CA ILE A 22 -15.26 2.92 16.39
C ILE A 22 -16.63 3.34 15.86
N GLU A 23 -16.80 4.59 15.45
CA GLU A 23 -18.09 5.09 14.96
C GLU A 23 -18.49 4.45 13.63
N LEU A 24 -17.52 4.23 12.72
CA LEU A 24 -17.75 3.52 11.47
C LEU A 24 -18.36 2.14 11.71
N ARG A 25 -17.81 1.37 12.67
CA ARG A 25 -18.35 0.06 13.06
C ARG A 25 -19.68 0.12 13.79
N GLN A 26 -19.89 1.11 14.65
CA GLN A 26 -21.18 1.31 15.32
C GLN A 26 -22.32 1.53 14.32
N ASN A 27 -21.99 2.04 13.13
CA ASN A 27 -22.91 2.19 12.00
C ASN A 27 -22.91 0.98 11.04
N GLY A 28 -22.36 -0.17 11.46
CA GLY A 28 -22.40 -1.43 10.70
C GLY A 28 -21.41 -1.53 9.54
N VAL A 29 -20.50 -0.55 9.37
CA VAL A 29 -19.50 -0.60 8.30
C VAL A 29 -18.23 -1.27 8.80
N LYS A 30 -17.88 -2.40 8.18
CA LYS A 30 -16.67 -3.16 8.47
C LYS A 30 -15.71 -3.09 7.28
N PRO A 31 -14.53 -2.46 7.41
CA PRO A 31 -13.55 -2.44 6.35
C PRO A 31 -12.97 -3.84 6.05
N ILE A 32 -12.70 -4.10 4.77
CA ILE A 32 -11.87 -5.22 4.31
C ILE A 32 -10.40 -4.95 4.67
N VAL A 33 -9.96 -3.70 4.46
CA VAL A 33 -8.64 -3.19 4.82
C VAL A 33 -8.81 -1.87 5.57
N GLN A 34 -8.04 -1.70 6.62
CA GLN A 34 -7.84 -0.42 7.29
C GLN A 34 -6.36 -0.25 7.63
N ALA A 35 -5.77 0.87 7.23
CA ALA A 35 -4.34 1.10 7.37
C ALA A 35 -4.03 2.59 7.49
N ARG A 36 -2.91 2.93 8.15
CA ARG A 36 -2.43 4.31 8.25
C ARG A 36 -1.30 4.56 7.25
N PRO A 37 -1.37 5.64 6.46
CA PRO A 37 -0.27 6.07 5.61
C PRO A 37 1.01 6.30 6.42
N LEU A 38 2.12 5.74 5.94
CA LEU A 38 3.43 5.89 6.56
C LEU A 38 4.35 6.78 5.71
N ARG A 39 4.46 6.49 4.41
CA ARG A 39 5.32 7.25 3.49
C ARG A 39 4.96 7.00 2.03
N TRP A 40 5.05 8.04 1.21
CA TRP A 40 5.12 7.89 -0.25
C TRP A 40 6.47 7.31 -0.65
N MET A 41 6.47 6.07 -1.16
CA MET A 41 7.67 5.44 -1.73
C MET A 41 7.91 5.90 -3.16
N ILE A 42 6.82 6.14 -3.89
CA ILE A 42 6.82 6.76 -5.21
C ILE A 42 5.66 7.77 -5.21
N LEU A 43 5.94 8.99 -5.66
CA LEU A 43 4.94 10.05 -5.79
C LEU A 43 4.27 9.97 -7.17
N PRO A 44 2.97 10.25 -7.30
CA PRO A 44 2.39 10.43 -8.63
C PRO A 44 3.02 11.63 -9.34
N SER A 45 3.28 11.51 -10.64
CA SER A 45 3.93 12.58 -11.43
C SER A 45 2.95 13.40 -12.27
N HIS A 46 1.83 12.82 -12.68
CA HIS A 46 0.87 13.44 -13.60
C HIS A 46 -0.58 13.33 -13.14
N LYS A 47 -0.96 12.20 -12.54
CA LYS A 47 -2.33 11.84 -12.18
C LYS A 47 -2.60 12.11 -10.73
N SER A 48 -3.79 12.65 -10.43
CA SER A 48 -4.24 12.92 -9.06
C SER A 48 -3.32 13.83 -8.23
N THR A 49 -2.27 14.44 -8.80
CA THR A 49 -1.28 15.25 -8.06
C THR A 49 -1.95 16.40 -7.31
N GLY A 50 -2.95 17.02 -7.95
CA GLY A 50 -3.77 18.09 -7.36
C GLY A 50 -4.56 17.70 -6.11
N HIS A 51 -4.97 16.43 -6.00
CA HIS A 51 -5.70 15.92 -4.84
C HIS A 51 -4.75 15.29 -3.81
N LEU A 52 -3.77 14.52 -4.28
CA LEU A 52 -2.90 13.71 -3.42
C LEU A 52 -1.74 14.50 -2.82
N LEU A 53 -1.22 15.53 -3.52
CA LEU A 53 0.04 16.20 -3.15
C LEU A 53 -0.11 17.70 -2.89
N THR A 54 -0.83 18.44 -3.74
CA THR A 54 -0.72 19.91 -3.77
C THR A 54 -1.58 20.66 -2.76
N ARG A 55 -2.37 19.96 -1.94
CA ARG A 55 -3.32 20.57 -0.98
C ARG A 55 -2.81 20.61 0.46
N ASN A 56 -1.54 20.26 0.68
CA ASN A 56 -0.96 20.11 2.01
C ASN A 56 -1.81 19.21 2.93
N ILE A 57 -2.37 18.14 2.34
CA ILE A 57 -3.24 17.20 3.04
C ILE A 57 -2.36 16.18 3.78
N HIS A 58 -2.64 16.00 5.07
CA HIS A 58 -2.18 14.84 5.82
C HIS A 58 -3.21 13.73 5.67
N TRP A 59 -2.80 12.59 5.10
CA TRP A 59 -3.67 11.42 4.94
C TRP A 59 -3.57 10.54 6.19
N ASP A 60 -4.66 10.39 6.92
CA ASP A 60 -4.71 9.65 8.19
C ASP A 60 -5.00 8.16 8.01
N LEU A 61 -5.85 7.82 7.04
CA LEU A 61 -6.42 6.49 6.94
C LEU A 61 -6.64 6.07 5.47
N LEU A 62 -6.27 4.83 5.17
CA LEU A 62 -6.66 4.09 3.99
C LEU A 62 -7.72 3.07 4.40
N LEU A 63 -8.89 3.11 3.75
CA LEU A 63 -9.92 2.09 3.88
C LEU A 63 -10.19 1.40 2.55
N VAL A 64 -10.39 0.09 2.60
CA VAL A 64 -11.01 -0.67 1.51
C VAL A 64 -12.31 -1.24 2.03
N LEU A 65 -13.42 -0.88 1.40
CA LEU A 65 -14.78 -1.24 1.77
C LEU A 65 -15.41 -2.10 0.68
N ASP A 66 -16.39 -2.93 1.03
CA ASP A 66 -17.25 -3.60 0.06
C ASP A 66 -17.99 -2.59 -0.82
N ALA A 67 -18.39 -2.97 -2.05
CA ALA A 67 -19.05 -2.07 -3.00
C ALA A 67 -20.31 -1.39 -2.43
N GLU A 68 -21.07 -2.12 -1.61
CA GLU A 68 -22.34 -1.65 -1.03
C GLU A 68 -22.13 -0.87 0.27
N ALA A 69 -20.92 -0.87 0.83
CA ALA A 69 -20.63 -0.19 2.08
C ALA A 69 -20.49 1.32 1.83
N VAL A 70 -21.34 2.10 2.50
CA VAL A 70 -21.34 3.56 2.42
C VAL A 70 -20.88 4.14 3.75
N ILE A 71 -19.96 5.11 3.71
CA ILE A 71 -19.58 5.87 4.91
C ILE A 71 -20.79 6.73 5.33
N PRO A 72 -21.39 6.48 6.51
CA PRO A 72 -22.60 7.17 6.97
C PRO A 72 -22.40 8.68 7.09
N GLY A 73 -23.46 9.47 6.96
CA GLY A 73 -23.38 10.94 6.95
C GLY A 73 -22.71 11.55 8.19
N ASN A 74 -23.00 11.03 9.38
CA ASN A 74 -22.36 11.44 10.65
C ASN A 74 -20.86 11.14 10.66
N VAL A 75 -20.44 9.99 10.14
CA VAL A 75 -19.02 9.62 10.04
C VAL A 75 -18.34 10.43 8.93
N ARG A 76 -19.05 10.67 7.82
CA ARG A 76 -18.56 11.47 6.68
C ARG A 76 -18.29 12.92 7.07
N ALA A 77 -19.06 13.47 8.00
CA ALA A 77 -18.84 14.83 8.53
C ALA A 77 -17.49 14.99 9.26
N LYS A 78 -16.81 13.90 9.60
CA LYS A 78 -15.46 13.89 10.21
C LYS A 78 -14.33 13.78 9.20
N ILE A 79 -14.64 13.78 7.90
CA ILE A 79 -13.65 13.65 6.82
C ILE A 79 -13.41 15.04 6.21
N HIS A 80 -12.20 15.55 6.39
CA HIS A 80 -11.74 16.80 5.82
C HIS A 80 -11.47 16.67 4.32
N ALA A 81 -10.79 15.60 3.91
CA ALA A 81 -10.53 15.31 2.51
C ALA A 81 -10.69 13.82 2.22
N LEU A 82 -11.20 13.52 1.04
CA LEU A 82 -11.34 12.16 0.54
C LEU A 82 -10.78 12.10 -0.88
N TRP A 83 -9.99 11.06 -1.12
CA TRP A 83 -9.68 10.59 -2.47
C TRP A 83 -10.13 9.13 -2.60
N SER A 84 -10.82 8.78 -3.69
CA SER A 84 -11.42 7.45 -3.83
C SER A 84 -11.21 6.78 -5.19
N ALA A 85 -11.29 5.46 -5.17
CA ALA A 85 -11.32 4.59 -6.34
C ALA A 85 -12.35 3.48 -6.14
N SER A 86 -13.09 3.12 -7.18
CA SER A 86 -13.80 1.84 -7.24
C SER A 86 -12.94 0.86 -8.03
N CYS A 87 -12.73 -0.35 -7.51
CA CYS A 87 -11.84 -1.33 -8.11
C CYS A 87 -12.56 -2.68 -8.28
N GLY A 88 -12.50 -3.25 -9.49
CA GLY A 88 -12.90 -4.62 -9.75
C GLY A 88 -11.81 -5.60 -9.35
N VAL A 89 -12.07 -6.40 -8.33
CA VAL A 89 -11.13 -7.35 -7.71
C VAL A 89 -11.65 -8.79 -7.84
N SER A 90 -10.75 -9.77 -7.74
CA SER A 90 -11.14 -11.18 -7.63
C SER A 90 -11.95 -11.45 -6.36
N SER A 91 -13.13 -12.06 -6.50
CA SER A 91 -13.95 -12.47 -5.35
C SER A 91 -13.23 -13.48 -4.46
N GLN A 92 -12.40 -14.35 -5.05
CA GLN A 92 -11.57 -15.30 -4.31
C GLN A 92 -10.48 -14.60 -3.49
N ALA A 93 -9.92 -13.50 -4.00
CA ALA A 93 -8.93 -12.72 -3.26
C ALA A 93 -9.57 -12.04 -2.04
N LEU A 94 -10.77 -11.48 -2.20
CA LEU A 94 -11.49 -10.83 -1.09
C LEU A 94 -12.00 -11.84 -0.05
N SER A 95 -12.57 -12.96 -0.46
CA SER A 95 -13.14 -13.94 0.48
C SER A 95 -12.09 -14.56 1.41
N LYS A 96 -10.86 -14.71 0.92
CA LYS A 96 -9.72 -15.21 1.70
C LYS A 96 -8.84 -14.10 2.28
N TYR A 97 -9.21 -12.83 2.08
CA TYR A 97 -8.34 -11.71 2.44
C TYR A 97 -8.01 -11.71 3.93
N ALA A 98 -9.02 -11.75 4.80
CA ALA A 98 -8.82 -11.66 6.25
C ALA A 98 -7.89 -12.78 6.79
N GLU A 99 -8.12 -14.02 6.36
CA GLU A 99 -7.31 -15.17 6.77
C GLU A 99 -5.86 -15.06 6.27
N ASN A 100 -5.68 -14.80 4.98
CA ASN A 100 -4.35 -14.66 4.38
C ASN A 100 -3.59 -13.48 4.98
N ASN A 101 -4.29 -12.36 5.19
CA ASN A 101 -3.72 -11.15 5.75
C ASN A 101 -3.25 -11.37 7.19
N SER A 102 -4.06 -12.03 8.01
CA SER A 102 -3.68 -12.37 9.38
C SER A 102 -2.40 -13.22 9.43
N ARG A 103 -2.27 -14.21 8.53
CA ARG A 103 -1.03 -15.02 8.43
C ARG A 103 0.18 -14.18 8.02
N LEU A 104 -0.01 -13.18 7.15
CA LEU A 104 1.08 -12.30 6.71
C LEU A 104 1.49 -11.29 7.80
N LEU A 105 0.54 -10.79 8.59
CA LEU A 105 0.82 -9.84 9.67
C LEU A 105 1.34 -10.50 10.95
N ASN A 106 1.02 -11.77 11.18
CA ASN A 106 1.37 -12.53 12.39
C ASN A 106 2.36 -13.66 12.14
N ARG A 107 3.30 -13.46 11.21
CA ARG A 107 4.26 -14.50 10.83
C ARG A 107 5.17 -14.88 11.99
N GLU A 108 5.58 -16.15 12.01
CA GLU A 108 6.60 -16.58 12.96
C GLU A 108 7.94 -15.89 12.68
N PRO A 109 8.67 -15.46 13.74
CA PRO A 109 10.03 -14.95 13.61
C PRO A 109 10.92 -15.93 12.83
N GLY A 110 11.67 -15.42 11.85
CA GLY A 110 12.56 -16.24 11.02
C GLY A 110 11.90 -16.97 9.84
N SER A 111 10.59 -16.83 9.64
CA SER A 111 9.88 -17.41 8.48
C SER A 111 10.16 -16.72 7.13
N VAL A 112 10.96 -15.66 7.12
CA VAL A 112 11.49 -15.00 5.92
C VAL A 112 12.97 -14.75 6.17
N GLU A 113 13.78 -14.95 5.14
CA GLU A 113 15.20 -14.62 5.18
C GLU A 113 15.41 -13.15 5.54
N PRO A 114 16.44 -12.83 6.34
CA PRO A 114 16.71 -11.45 6.71
C PRO A 114 16.99 -10.59 5.47
N PRO A 115 16.65 -9.29 5.52
CA PRO A 115 16.92 -8.38 4.41
C PRO A 115 18.43 -8.26 4.18
N VAL A 116 18.88 -8.66 2.99
CA VAL A 116 20.30 -8.63 2.60
C VAL A 116 20.70 -7.20 2.18
N PRO A 117 21.80 -6.63 2.72
CA PRO A 117 22.33 -5.32 2.31
C PRO A 117 22.87 -5.31 0.87
N HIS A 118 22.86 -4.13 0.25
CA HIS A 118 22.85 -3.91 -1.21
C HIS A 118 24.07 -4.35 -2.02
N GLU A 119 23.79 -4.78 -3.27
CA GLU A 119 24.75 -5.09 -4.34
C GLU A 119 24.85 -3.99 -5.42
N THR A 120 23.95 -2.99 -5.39
CA THR A 120 23.85 -1.95 -6.42
C THR A 120 24.15 -0.56 -5.87
N THR A 121 24.74 0.29 -6.70
CA THR A 121 24.97 1.72 -6.39
C THR A 121 23.63 2.43 -6.15
N PRO A 122 23.50 3.24 -5.08
CA PRO A 122 22.30 4.02 -4.83
C PRO A 122 21.95 4.96 -5.99
N SER A 123 20.66 5.10 -6.26
CA SER A 123 20.10 6.06 -7.22
C SER A 123 19.96 7.44 -6.57
N GLU A 124 19.87 8.50 -7.38
CA GLU A 124 19.56 9.85 -6.90
C GLU A 124 18.12 9.95 -6.37
N SER A 125 17.20 9.09 -6.82
CA SER A 125 15.77 9.15 -6.48
C SER A 125 15.15 7.76 -6.34
N SER A 126 14.11 7.66 -5.50
CA SER A 126 13.31 6.43 -5.38
C SER A 126 12.14 6.36 -6.38
N GLN A 127 11.97 7.37 -7.25
CA GLN A 127 10.83 7.48 -8.15
C GLN A 127 10.71 6.30 -9.15
N ASN A 128 11.83 5.65 -9.47
CA ASN A 128 11.89 4.46 -10.30
C ASN A 128 11.89 3.14 -9.51
N LEU A 129 11.58 3.19 -8.20
CA LEU A 129 11.65 2.04 -7.29
C LEU A 129 13.08 1.50 -7.10
N GLU A 130 14.03 2.43 -7.05
CA GLU A 130 15.43 2.19 -6.70
C GLU A 130 15.67 2.69 -5.27
N VAL A 131 16.73 2.21 -4.61
CA VAL A 131 17.12 2.77 -3.33
C VAL A 131 17.92 4.05 -3.53
N SER A 132 17.46 5.11 -2.89
CA SER A 132 18.17 6.39 -2.77
C SER A 132 18.77 6.57 -1.36
N PRO A 133 19.72 7.51 -1.19
CA PRO A 133 20.19 7.91 0.14
C PRO A 133 19.04 8.33 1.07
N GLU A 134 18.07 9.11 0.57
CA GLU A 134 16.91 9.55 1.35
C GLU A 134 16.07 8.37 1.86
N LEU A 135 15.80 7.36 1.01
CA LEU A 135 15.09 6.16 1.43
C LEU A 135 15.91 5.36 2.46
N SER A 136 17.22 5.22 2.26
CA SER A 136 18.12 4.53 3.20
C SER A 136 18.14 5.21 4.57
N ASP A 137 18.28 6.54 4.59
CA ASP A 137 18.33 7.33 5.81
C ASP A 137 16.99 7.24 6.55
N TRP A 138 15.88 7.34 5.84
CA TRP A 138 14.55 7.13 6.44
C TRP A 138 14.40 5.74 7.05
N VAL A 139 14.76 4.67 6.33
CA VAL A 139 14.70 3.30 6.88
C VAL A 139 15.57 3.17 8.14
N SER A 140 16.75 3.80 8.16
CA SER A 140 17.68 3.72 9.29
C SER A 140 17.19 4.46 10.54
N THR A 141 16.47 5.58 10.35
CA THR A 141 15.97 6.47 11.41
C THR A 141 14.60 6.04 11.96
N LEU A 142 13.90 5.12 11.31
CA LEU A 142 12.65 4.56 11.84
C LEU A 142 12.87 3.89 13.20
N PRO A 143 11.94 4.07 14.17
CA PRO A 143 11.93 3.30 15.40
C PRO A 143 11.98 1.81 15.10
N GLY A 144 12.81 1.05 15.83
CA GLY A 144 13.04 -0.37 15.54
C GLY A 144 11.74 -1.20 15.42
N GLN A 145 10.76 -0.89 16.27
CA GLN A 145 9.43 -1.51 16.23
C GLN A 145 8.74 -1.32 14.87
N LEU A 146 8.71 -0.10 14.32
CA LEU A 146 8.12 0.17 13.01
C LEU A 146 8.99 -0.30 11.85
N ARG A 147 10.31 -0.25 12.03
CA ARG A 147 11.28 -0.68 11.03
C ARG A 147 11.22 -2.17 10.76
N ASP A 148 10.85 -2.96 11.76
CA ASP A 148 10.73 -4.41 11.69
C ASP A 148 9.26 -4.88 11.64
N HIS A 149 8.29 -3.96 11.64
CA HIS A 149 6.85 -4.26 11.53
C HIS A 149 6.44 -4.53 10.07
N PRO A 150 5.48 -5.45 9.84
CA PRO A 150 4.82 -5.62 8.55
C PRO A 150 4.30 -4.33 7.94
N VAL A 151 4.50 -4.17 6.64
CA VAL A 151 3.96 -3.05 5.87
C VAL A 151 3.25 -3.54 4.62
N SER A 152 2.38 -2.70 4.09
CA SER A 152 1.74 -2.92 2.80
C SER A 152 1.98 -1.74 1.87
N MET A 153 2.20 -2.04 0.59
CA MET A 153 2.46 -1.08 -0.46
C MET A 153 1.23 -1.01 -1.35
N LEU A 154 0.51 0.11 -1.29
CA LEU A 154 -0.56 0.42 -2.22
C LEU A 154 0.02 1.05 -3.48
N ASN A 155 -0.06 0.32 -4.58
CA ASN A 155 0.38 0.74 -5.89
C ASN A 155 -0.83 1.15 -6.71
N PHE A 156 -0.77 2.33 -7.31
CA PHE A 156 -1.65 2.70 -8.42
C PHE A 156 -0.83 2.79 -9.70
N LEU A 157 -1.42 2.32 -10.79
CA LEU A 157 -0.75 2.08 -12.05
C LEU A 157 -1.56 2.69 -13.18
N ALA A 158 -0.89 3.50 -14.00
CA ALA A 158 -1.40 3.91 -15.29
C ALA A 158 -0.43 3.43 -16.36
N PHE A 159 -0.95 2.78 -17.40
CA PHE A 159 -0.12 2.17 -18.43
C PHE A 159 0.08 3.09 -19.63
N ASN A 160 1.24 2.96 -20.27
CA ASN A 160 1.41 3.45 -21.63
C ASN A 160 0.52 2.62 -22.60
N PRO A 161 0.02 3.22 -23.69
CA PRO A 161 -0.80 2.50 -24.66
C PRO A 161 -0.15 1.19 -25.14
N GLY A 162 -0.89 0.09 -25.07
CA GLY A 162 -0.41 -1.23 -25.50
C GLY A 162 0.62 -1.90 -24.58
N LYS A 163 0.98 -1.30 -23.43
CA LYS A 163 2.02 -1.83 -22.54
C LYS A 163 1.53 -2.65 -21.35
N LYS A 164 0.22 -2.83 -21.20
CA LYS A 164 -0.36 -3.63 -20.12
C LYS A 164 0.18 -5.05 -20.04
N ASP A 165 0.34 -5.73 -21.18
CA ASP A 165 0.87 -7.10 -21.19
C ASP A 165 2.36 -7.16 -20.82
N GLN A 166 3.13 -6.11 -21.13
CA GLN A 166 4.51 -5.98 -20.66
C GLN A 166 4.54 -5.87 -19.12
N TYR A 167 3.65 -5.07 -18.54
CA TYR A 167 3.53 -4.97 -17.08
C TYR A 167 3.03 -6.29 -16.45
N ARG A 168 2.17 -7.04 -17.13
CA ARG A 168 1.76 -8.37 -16.66
C ARG A 168 2.96 -9.33 -16.56
N LYS A 169 3.91 -9.25 -17.51
CA LYS A 169 5.18 -10.01 -17.42
C LYS A 169 5.99 -9.59 -16.20
N TYR A 170 6.09 -8.29 -15.90
CA TYR A 170 6.69 -7.80 -14.65
C TYR A 170 6.05 -8.45 -13.42
N GLY A 171 4.72 -8.45 -13.32
CA GLY A 171 4.01 -9.04 -12.19
C GLY A 171 4.25 -10.55 -12.03
N ALA A 172 4.36 -11.28 -13.14
CA ALA A 172 4.67 -12.71 -13.14
C ALA A 172 6.10 -12.99 -12.66
N GLU A 173 7.10 -12.30 -13.20
CA GLU A 173 8.50 -12.42 -12.77
C GLU A 173 8.69 -12.02 -11.31
N PHE A 174 8.05 -10.92 -10.90
CA PHE A 174 8.05 -10.47 -9.51
C PHE A 174 7.49 -11.56 -8.58
N SER A 175 6.35 -12.15 -8.91
CA SER A 175 5.72 -13.18 -8.06
C SER A 175 6.53 -14.48 -8.01
N ALA A 176 7.12 -14.90 -9.13
CA ALA A 176 7.85 -16.15 -9.23
C ALA A 176 9.21 -16.10 -8.53
N ARG A 177 9.97 -15.00 -8.68
CA ARG A 177 11.39 -14.93 -8.32
C ARG A 177 11.70 -13.95 -7.18
N VAL A 178 11.24 -12.71 -7.32
CA VAL A 178 11.69 -11.62 -6.44
C VAL A 178 10.87 -11.55 -5.15
N GLY A 179 9.54 -11.50 -5.27
CA GLY A 179 8.63 -11.42 -4.14
C GLY A 179 8.74 -12.64 -3.23
N SER A 180 8.92 -13.84 -3.79
CA SER A 180 9.14 -15.07 -3.02
C SER A 180 10.35 -14.95 -2.08
N ARG A 181 11.49 -14.46 -2.60
CA ARG A 181 12.76 -14.27 -1.87
C ARG A 181 12.72 -13.16 -0.84
N HIS A 182 12.19 -11.99 -1.21
CA HIS A 182 12.19 -10.81 -0.34
C HIS A 182 10.93 -10.69 0.55
N GLY A 183 10.11 -11.75 0.62
CA GLY A 183 8.88 -11.76 1.43
C GLY A 183 7.70 -10.97 0.85
N GLY A 184 7.86 -10.37 -0.34
CA GLY A 184 6.80 -9.68 -1.07
C GLY A 184 5.63 -10.61 -1.39
N ARG A 185 4.40 -10.26 -0.96
CA ARG A 185 3.19 -11.06 -1.26
C ARG A 185 2.05 -10.16 -1.71
N VAL A 186 1.52 -10.42 -2.90
CA VAL A 186 0.36 -9.68 -3.42
C VAL A 186 -0.90 -10.07 -2.63
N LYS A 187 -1.57 -9.09 -2.03
CA LYS A 187 -2.83 -9.28 -1.30
C LYS A 187 -4.04 -9.03 -2.20
N ILE A 188 -4.01 -7.94 -2.96
CA ILE A 188 -5.09 -7.51 -3.86
C ILE A 188 -4.48 -7.04 -5.18
N VAL A 189 -5.10 -7.42 -6.29
CA VAL A 189 -4.95 -6.78 -7.61
C VAL A 189 -6.33 -6.45 -8.12
N GLY A 190 -6.51 -5.24 -8.65
CA GLY A 190 -7.81 -4.80 -9.13
C GLY A 190 -7.69 -3.87 -10.33
N LYS A 191 -8.72 -3.89 -11.18
CA LYS A 191 -8.90 -2.90 -12.25
C LYS A 191 -9.67 -1.72 -11.71
N VAL A 192 -9.18 -0.50 -11.92
CA VAL A 192 -9.94 0.71 -11.59
C VAL A 192 -11.18 0.79 -12.49
N ALA A 193 -12.33 1.04 -11.87
CA ALA A 193 -13.65 0.98 -12.49
C ALA A 193 -14.55 2.18 -12.13
N GLY A 194 -14.08 3.11 -11.30
CA GLY A 194 -14.82 4.32 -10.95
C GLY A 194 -14.12 5.18 -9.89
N GLY A 195 -14.78 6.26 -9.49
CA GLY A 195 -14.25 7.24 -8.53
C GLY A 195 -13.21 8.18 -9.14
N GLN A 196 -12.65 9.07 -8.32
CA GLN A 196 -11.65 10.07 -8.75
C GLN A 196 -10.46 9.41 -9.45
N ALA A 197 -10.08 8.20 -9.02
CA ALA A 197 -8.99 7.49 -9.67
C ALA A 197 -9.27 7.15 -11.15
N MET A 198 -10.51 6.78 -11.50
CA MET A 198 -10.87 6.53 -12.90
C MET A 198 -10.88 7.82 -13.71
N ASP A 199 -11.40 8.91 -13.14
CA ASP A 199 -11.45 10.23 -13.77
C ASP A 199 -10.03 10.77 -14.05
N ASP A 200 -9.10 10.54 -13.12
CA ASP A 200 -7.67 10.86 -13.27
C ASP A 200 -6.92 9.87 -14.19
N GLY A 201 -7.59 8.80 -14.64
CA GLY A 201 -7.11 7.83 -15.61
C GLY A 201 -6.13 6.80 -15.06
N TRP A 202 -6.31 6.35 -13.81
CA TRP A 202 -5.64 5.17 -13.28
C TRP A 202 -6.26 3.89 -13.85
N ASP A 203 -5.44 2.88 -14.12
CA ASP A 203 -5.88 1.63 -14.75
C ASP A 203 -6.05 0.49 -13.74
N GLU A 204 -5.07 0.32 -12.85
CA GLU A 204 -5.00 -0.82 -11.93
C GLU A 204 -4.42 -0.43 -10.57
N ILE A 205 -4.77 -1.26 -9.58
CA ILE A 205 -4.19 -1.24 -8.24
C ILE A 205 -3.48 -2.56 -7.94
N ALA A 206 -2.43 -2.49 -7.12
CA ALA A 206 -1.87 -3.65 -6.44
C ALA A 206 -1.58 -3.31 -4.98
N PHE A 207 -2.04 -4.17 -4.06
CA PHE A 207 -1.76 -4.05 -2.63
C PHE A 207 -0.83 -5.18 -2.22
N VAL A 208 0.40 -4.85 -1.84
CA VAL A 208 1.49 -5.84 -1.69
C VAL A 208 2.07 -5.78 -0.28
N HIS A 209 2.07 -6.91 0.41
CA HIS A 209 2.72 -7.11 1.69
C HIS A 209 4.25 -7.12 1.57
N TYR A 210 4.93 -6.59 2.57
CA TYR A 210 6.30 -6.94 2.91
C TYR A 210 6.42 -7.22 4.40
N PRO A 211 7.34 -8.12 4.83
CA PRO A 211 7.54 -8.41 6.24
C PRO A 211 8.03 -7.20 7.03
N SER A 212 8.77 -6.30 6.37
CA SER A 212 9.08 -4.98 6.89
C SER A 212 9.54 -4.00 5.80
N VAL A 213 9.69 -2.72 6.16
CA VAL A 213 10.27 -1.70 5.27
C VAL A 213 11.71 -2.06 4.84
N ARG A 214 12.47 -2.78 5.69
CA ARG A 214 13.81 -3.26 5.35
C ARG A 214 13.77 -4.32 4.25
N HIS A 215 12.76 -5.19 4.25
CA HIS A 215 12.58 -6.18 3.19
C HIS A 215 12.22 -5.51 1.86
N PHE A 216 11.38 -4.48 1.91
CA PHE A 216 11.08 -3.67 0.72
C PHE A 216 12.35 -2.97 0.19
N ALA A 217 13.13 -2.32 1.04
CA ALA A 217 14.36 -1.65 0.64
C ALA A 217 15.41 -2.64 0.10
N ALA A 218 15.58 -3.80 0.72
CA ALA A 218 16.48 -4.85 0.24
C ALA A 218 16.07 -5.35 -1.16
N MET A 219 14.77 -5.54 -1.39
CA MET A 219 14.23 -5.86 -2.71
C MET A 219 14.49 -4.75 -3.74
N ALA A 220 14.23 -3.49 -3.36
CA ALA A 220 14.42 -2.35 -4.24
C ALA A 220 15.89 -2.10 -4.64
N ALA A 221 16.86 -2.74 -3.99
CA ALA A 221 18.28 -2.65 -4.36
C ALA A 221 18.92 -4.01 -4.61
N SER A 222 18.10 -5.03 -4.88
CA SER A 222 18.59 -6.28 -5.42
C SER A 222 18.76 -6.16 -6.94
N LYS A 223 19.84 -6.76 -7.45
CA LYS A 223 20.14 -6.73 -8.88
C LYS A 223 19.04 -7.39 -9.72
N ASP A 224 18.53 -8.53 -9.26
CA ASP A 224 17.50 -9.30 -9.96
C ASP A 224 16.15 -8.57 -10.01
N TYR A 225 15.81 -7.79 -8.99
CA TYR A 225 14.66 -6.90 -9.06
C TYR A 225 14.89 -5.78 -10.08
N GLN A 226 16.04 -5.12 -10.04
CA GLN A 226 16.31 -4.00 -10.93
C GLN A 226 16.38 -4.42 -12.40
N GLU A 227 16.79 -5.65 -12.70
CA GLU A 227 16.71 -6.23 -14.05
C GLU A 227 15.26 -6.27 -14.55
N ILE A 228 14.34 -6.89 -13.80
CA ILE A 228 12.94 -6.99 -14.21
C ILE A 228 12.20 -5.64 -14.16
N ASN A 229 12.60 -4.74 -13.27
CA ASN A 229 12.07 -3.38 -13.17
C ASN A 229 12.38 -2.60 -14.47
N ARG A 230 13.66 -2.59 -14.88
CA ARG A 230 14.09 -1.91 -16.11
C ARG A 230 13.47 -2.54 -17.35
N GLU A 231 13.44 -3.87 -17.43
CA GLU A 231 12.98 -4.58 -18.63
C GLU A 231 11.46 -4.49 -18.83
N TYR A 232 10.68 -4.67 -17.75
CA TYR A 232 9.23 -4.87 -17.86
C TYR A 232 8.37 -3.79 -17.20
N ARG A 233 8.88 -3.06 -16.20
CA ARG A 233 8.08 -2.10 -15.43
C ARG A 233 8.17 -0.67 -15.96
N LEU A 234 9.38 -0.11 -16.02
CA LEU A 234 9.56 1.34 -16.25
C LEU A 234 8.95 1.81 -17.58
N GLY A 235 9.25 1.12 -18.69
CA GLY A 235 8.69 1.47 -20.00
C GLY A 235 7.19 1.20 -20.15
N ALA A 236 6.58 0.45 -19.23
CA ALA A 236 5.17 0.09 -19.29
C ALA A 236 4.25 1.10 -18.59
N LEU A 237 4.77 1.88 -17.64
CA LEU A 237 3.99 2.81 -16.84
C LEU A 237 4.07 4.22 -17.41
N LYS A 238 2.90 4.85 -17.55
CA LYS A 238 2.74 6.27 -17.82
C LYS A 238 2.82 7.09 -16.53
N ASP A 239 2.27 6.55 -15.46
CA ASP A 239 2.35 7.14 -14.12
C ASP A 239 2.16 6.04 -13.07
N THR A 240 2.67 6.27 -11.87
CA THR A 240 2.53 5.37 -10.74
C THR A 240 2.77 6.11 -9.43
N PHE A 241 2.06 5.69 -8.39
CA PHE A 241 2.46 5.99 -7.03
C PHE A 241 2.52 4.72 -6.21
N ILE A 242 3.31 4.77 -5.14
CA ILE A 242 3.37 3.72 -4.13
C ILE A 242 3.25 4.39 -2.76
N LEU A 243 2.16 4.09 -2.06
CA LEU A 243 1.95 4.51 -0.69
C LEU A 243 2.24 3.34 0.25
N CYS A 244 3.27 3.50 1.08
CA CYS A 244 3.54 2.58 2.19
C CYS A 244 2.55 2.86 3.32
N VAL A 245 1.90 1.82 3.80
CA VAL A 245 0.93 1.88 4.90
C VAL A 245 1.23 0.81 5.95
N VAL A 246 0.84 1.10 7.19
CA VAL A 246 0.79 0.11 8.28
C VAL A 246 -0.67 -0.24 8.51
N GLU A 247 -1.02 -1.53 8.38
CA GLU A 247 -2.38 -1.99 8.68
C GLU A 247 -2.67 -1.88 10.18
N VAL A 248 -3.92 -1.55 10.50
CA VAL A 248 -4.34 -1.29 11.89
C VAL A 248 -5.52 -2.16 12.29
N ASP A 249 -5.63 -2.40 13.59
CA ASP A 249 -6.77 -3.08 14.20
C ASP A 249 -7.96 -2.13 14.35
N ASP A 250 -9.01 -2.65 14.96
CA ASP A 250 -10.26 -1.93 15.21
C ASP A 250 -10.12 -0.68 16.10
N ARG A 251 -8.99 -0.49 16.77
CA ARG A 251 -8.71 0.70 17.58
C ARG A 251 -7.71 1.64 16.91
N GLY A 252 -7.30 1.36 15.67
CA GLY A 252 -6.30 2.15 14.97
C GLY A 252 -4.86 1.89 15.43
N SER A 253 -4.65 0.83 16.22
CA SER A 253 -3.33 0.33 16.63
C SER A 253 -2.73 -0.55 15.54
N SER A 254 -1.40 -0.59 15.40
CA SER A 254 -0.73 -1.45 14.41
C SER A 254 -1.17 -2.92 14.53
N ALA A 255 -1.64 -3.51 13.42
CA ALA A 255 -2.06 -4.90 13.34
C ALA A 255 -0.88 -5.82 12.99
N GLY A 256 -0.74 -6.92 13.73
CA GLY A 256 0.36 -7.87 13.60
C GLY A 256 1.08 -8.10 14.93
N ASN A 257 1.62 -9.30 15.13
CA ASN A 257 2.37 -9.64 16.34
C ASN A 257 3.74 -8.95 16.33
N LEU A 258 3.86 -7.89 17.14
CA LEU A 258 5.13 -7.51 17.75
C LEU A 258 5.35 -8.46 18.93
N ALA A 259 6.10 -9.54 18.76
CA ALA A 259 6.42 -10.42 19.88
C ALA A 259 7.03 -9.57 21.04
N GLY A 260 6.27 -9.39 22.12
CA GLY A 260 6.73 -8.77 23.36
C GLY A 260 6.59 -7.24 23.51
N VAL A 261 5.86 -6.52 22.66
CA VAL A 261 5.74 -5.06 22.80
C VAL A 261 4.31 -4.57 22.53
N SER A 262 3.83 -3.69 23.41
CA SER A 262 2.56 -2.96 23.29
C SER A 262 2.39 -2.30 21.91
N SER A 263 1.16 -2.30 21.39
CA SER A 263 0.77 -1.61 20.15
C SER A 263 1.40 -0.22 20.03
N VAL A 264 2.03 0.07 18.89
CA VAL A 264 2.62 1.40 18.62
C VAL A 264 1.50 2.36 18.25
N LYS A 265 1.38 3.48 18.97
CA LYS A 265 0.62 4.63 18.50
C LYS A 265 1.44 5.29 17.38
N LEU A 266 0.97 5.09 16.15
CA LEU A 266 1.43 5.79 14.95
C LEU A 266 1.06 7.28 15.00
#